data_AF-G3MPX7-F1
#
_entry.id   AF-G3MPX7-F1
#
_cell.length_a   1.000
_cell.length_b   1.000
_cell.length_c   1.000
_cell.angle_alpha   90.00
_cell.angle_beta   90.00
_cell.angle_gamma   90.00
#
_symmetry.space_group_name_H-M   'P 1'
#
loop_
_entity.id
_entity.type
_entity.pdbx_description
1 polymer ?
#
loop_
_entity_poly.entity_id
_entity_poly.type
_entity_poly.pdbx_seq_one_letter_code
_entity_poly.pdbx_strand_id
1 'polypeptide(L)'
;MERSIIVSLVLAQFLSTTVVIGNQGIAQDFLTVYPQVFESRQDSSEKVVFITDGYMLNIRKASVLAERILLRDVTEDGIIERYVQGAYYERHLFEDSNSQASLLLQPQGPSGYIIKGLLNFTHQIEPVMSSERSSSSSRAHKISMIPTRSGSCGTEDVAIENTPQEAEARKGDAKRPNYVLELYFLSDYNHTVYFNNETEDRVAYVTVFMHSVSLRLGQLDPPISVVMTAIQGSFTYNESYVDLYTEGELIGSSSLDKLERHFDNDPLMKKADIVFMATGRELIRLVKGGKSSTLAGLASFGKACKPQKGTVGEDKPGTFSGVHIAAHEIGHQLGANHDGQKPAENCSSSDGYIMSKYAKGKRMMTFSECTKKSIADFLTRPDSSCLKSRKSCRIISMPNEAVMLAGDFIDGDAYCKKYYQKYKQVTYIKEESDLSQCRFRCLLGPENGKEAQNVTAFAMDGTRCSRSDPKKVCKNSICQ
;
A
#
# COMPACT_ATOMS: atom_id res chain seq x y z
N MET A 1 -66.21 44.10 47.79
CA MET A 1 -65.70 43.88 49.15
C MET A 1 -64.35 43.20 49.03
N GLU A 2 -63.34 43.85 49.57
CA GLU A 2 -61.90 43.67 49.32
C GLU A 2 -61.38 42.25 49.57
N ARG A 3 -60.29 41.88 48.89
CA ARG A 3 -59.05 41.46 49.56
C ARG A 3 -57.87 41.40 48.60
N SER A 4 -56.90 42.26 48.91
CA SER A 4 -55.53 42.31 48.38
C SER A 4 -54.74 41.10 48.87
N ILE A 5 -53.95 40.45 48.01
CA ILE A 5 -52.94 39.47 48.41
C ILE A 5 -51.62 39.80 47.70
N ILE A 6 -50.68 40.26 48.53
CA ILE A 6 -49.25 40.34 48.28
C ILE A 6 -48.70 38.91 48.18
N VAL A 7 -47.95 38.59 47.13
CA VAL A 7 -47.12 37.37 47.09
C VAL A 7 -45.66 37.77 47.01
N SER A 8 -44.95 37.49 48.10
CA SER A 8 -43.52 37.62 48.26
C SER A 8 -42.76 36.58 47.42
N LEU A 9 -41.65 37.01 46.79
CA LEU A 9 -40.65 36.13 46.21
C LEU A 9 -40.02 35.24 47.28
N VAL A 10 -40.02 33.93 47.05
CA VAL A 10 -39.16 32.97 47.75
C VAL A 10 -38.18 32.40 46.72
N LEU A 11 -36.89 32.68 46.91
CA LEU A 11 -35.79 32.02 46.19
C LEU A 11 -35.74 30.54 46.62
N ALA A 12 -35.93 29.63 45.66
CA ALA A 12 -35.53 28.24 45.79
C ALA A 12 -34.28 28.00 44.93
N GLN A 13 -33.13 27.81 45.58
CA GLN A 13 -31.91 27.34 44.93
C GLN A 13 -32.09 25.87 44.54
N PHE A 14 -32.20 25.59 43.24
CA PHE A 14 -32.04 24.24 42.69
C PHE A 14 -30.55 24.04 42.33
N LEU A 15 -29.86 23.22 43.11
CA LEU A 15 -28.58 22.63 42.74
C LEU A 15 -28.83 21.66 41.58
N SER A 16 -28.49 22.09 40.37
CA SER A 16 -28.52 21.26 39.17
C SER A 16 -27.27 20.37 39.16
N THR A 17 -27.40 19.12 39.57
CA THR A 17 -26.42 18.07 39.24
C THR A 17 -26.75 17.52 37.86
N THR A 18 -26.28 18.22 36.82
CA THR A 18 -26.12 17.63 35.49
C THR A 18 -24.95 16.64 35.56
N VAL A 19 -25.27 15.36 35.67
CA VAL A 19 -24.31 14.29 35.37
C VAL A 19 -24.07 14.35 33.86
N VAL A 20 -23.03 15.07 33.46
CA VAL A 20 -22.45 14.93 32.13
C VAL A 20 -21.79 13.56 32.10
N ILE A 21 -22.50 12.57 31.57
CA ILE A 21 -21.87 11.33 31.12
C ILE A 21 -21.06 11.72 29.89
N GLY A 22 -19.85 12.22 30.15
CA GLY A 22 -18.83 12.42 29.14
C GLY A 22 -18.54 11.07 28.53
N ASN A 23 -18.96 10.91 27.28
CA ASN A 23 -18.53 9.82 26.43
C ASN A 23 -17.01 9.87 26.42
N GLN A 24 -16.34 8.97 27.14
CA GLN A 24 -14.88 8.87 27.10
C GLN A 24 -14.51 8.42 25.70
N GLY A 25 -14.27 9.40 24.82
CA GLY A 25 -13.43 9.18 23.65
C GLY A 25 -12.11 8.65 24.20
N ILE A 26 -11.75 7.44 23.77
CA ILE A 26 -10.42 6.87 24.03
C ILE A 26 -9.43 7.90 23.47
N ALA A 27 -8.75 8.63 24.35
CA ALA A 27 -7.63 9.46 23.95
C ALA A 27 -6.60 8.49 23.35
N GLN A 28 -6.40 8.54 22.04
CA GLN A 28 -5.27 7.85 21.43
C GLN A 28 -4.01 8.57 21.95
N ASP A 29 -3.30 7.95 22.88
CA ASP A 29 -2.01 8.42 23.34
C ASP A 29 -1.06 8.47 22.12
N PHE A 30 -0.70 9.68 21.71
CA PHE A 30 0.30 9.91 20.69
C PHE A 30 1.48 10.66 21.31
N LEU A 31 2.69 10.30 20.89
CA LEU A 31 3.91 10.98 21.33
C LEU A 31 4.33 11.99 20.26
N THR A 32 4.39 13.27 20.63
CA THR A 32 4.96 14.30 19.75
C THR A 32 6.48 14.24 19.80
N VAL A 33 7.12 14.19 18.63
CA VAL A 33 8.57 14.13 18.44
C VAL A 33 9.02 15.12 17.37
N TYR A 34 10.32 15.41 17.33
CA TYR A 34 10.93 16.31 16.35
C TYR A 34 12.11 15.62 15.66
N PRO A 35 11.83 14.72 14.69
CA PRO A 35 12.86 13.93 14.06
C PRO A 35 13.92 14.77 13.36
N GLN A 36 15.15 14.27 13.35
CA GLN A 36 16.28 14.84 12.63
C GLN A 36 16.88 13.78 11.71
N VAL A 37 17.15 14.15 10.46
CA VAL A 37 17.72 13.24 9.46
C VAL A 37 19.16 13.68 9.20
N PHE A 38 20.09 12.75 9.37
CA PHE A 38 21.49 12.94 9.09
C PHE A 38 21.87 12.14 7.86
N GLU A 39 22.47 12.79 6.88
CA GLU A 39 22.95 12.14 5.66
C GLU A 39 24.43 11.80 5.78
N SER A 40 24.82 10.62 5.29
CA SER A 40 26.25 10.26 5.22
C SER A 40 26.96 11.14 4.18
N ARG A 41 28.20 11.53 4.49
CA ARG A 41 29.05 12.36 3.62
C ARG A 41 29.60 11.60 2.41
N GLN A 42 29.51 10.27 2.42
CA GLN A 42 30.11 9.39 1.41
C GLN A 42 29.06 8.62 0.60
N ASP A 43 27.93 8.30 1.20
CA ASP A 43 26.83 7.58 0.54
C ASP A 43 25.50 8.23 0.88
N SER A 44 24.86 8.75 -0.15
CA SER A 44 23.60 9.48 -0.02
C SER A 44 22.37 8.55 0.06
N SER A 45 22.57 7.24 -0.13
CA SER A 45 21.56 6.18 -0.02
C SER A 45 21.32 5.71 1.42
N GLU A 46 22.27 5.96 2.32
CA GLU A 46 22.17 5.69 3.75
C GLU A 46 21.94 6.98 4.54
N LYS A 47 21.03 6.93 5.51
CA LYS A 47 20.73 8.05 6.42
C LYS A 47 20.52 7.52 7.83
N VAL A 48 20.74 8.39 8.81
CA VAL A 48 20.38 8.13 10.21
C VAL A 48 19.21 9.03 10.56
N VAL A 49 18.11 8.45 11.02
CA VAL A 49 16.96 9.21 11.53
C VAL A 49 16.99 9.15 13.05
N PHE A 50 17.26 10.29 13.67
CA PHE A 50 17.10 10.47 15.11
C PHE A 50 15.66 10.87 15.41
N ILE A 51 14.93 10.04 16.16
CA ILE A 51 13.52 10.29 16.49
C ILE A 51 13.41 10.93 17.89
N THR A 52 14.02 10.29 18.88
CA THR A 52 14.10 10.74 20.28
C THR A 52 15.30 10.06 20.96
N ASP A 53 15.61 10.45 22.19
CA ASP A 53 16.69 9.85 22.99
C ASP A 53 16.49 8.33 23.11
N GLY A 54 17.51 7.57 22.68
CA GLY A 54 17.48 6.11 22.69
C GLY A 54 16.75 5.46 21.51
N TYR A 55 16.18 6.22 20.57
CA TYR A 55 15.52 5.68 19.38
C TYR A 55 16.03 6.33 18.09
N MET A 56 16.91 5.59 17.40
CA MET A 56 17.51 5.97 16.13
C MET A 56 17.31 4.85 15.12
N LEU A 57 17.13 5.22 13.86
CA LEU A 57 16.98 4.28 12.75
C LEU A 57 18.12 4.47 11.75
N ASN A 58 18.75 3.36 11.39
CA ASN A 58 19.73 3.33 10.30
C ASN A 58 18.98 2.94 9.04
N ILE A 59 18.66 3.93 8.22
CA ILE A 59 17.78 3.75 7.09
C ILE A 59 18.58 3.69 5.78
N ARG A 60 18.16 2.80 4.89
CA ARG A 60 18.69 2.66 3.53
C ARG A 60 17.57 2.68 2.52
N LYS A 61 17.88 2.96 1.25
CA LYS A 61 16.88 2.90 0.17
C LYS A 61 16.17 1.55 0.15
N ALA A 62 14.85 1.61 0.04
CA ALA A 62 14.00 0.45 -0.12
C ALA A 62 13.29 0.48 -1.48
N SER A 63 12.79 -0.68 -1.88
CA SER A 63 12.03 -0.82 -3.12
C SER A 63 10.96 -1.87 -2.96
N VAL A 64 9.74 -1.56 -3.39
CA VAL A 64 8.59 -2.49 -3.44
C VAL A 64 7.87 -2.43 -4.79
N LEU A 65 8.12 -1.41 -5.61
CA LEU A 65 7.46 -1.25 -6.90
C LEU A 65 8.21 -2.00 -8.00
N ALA A 66 7.48 -2.42 -9.03
CA ALA A 66 8.07 -2.81 -10.31
C ALA A 66 8.64 -1.57 -11.03
N GLU A 67 9.62 -1.76 -11.93
CA GLU A 67 10.19 -0.66 -12.72
C GLU A 67 9.13 0.16 -13.45
N ARG A 68 8.18 -0.55 -14.08
CA ARG A 68 6.95 0.02 -14.61
C ARG A 68 5.76 -0.57 -13.87
N ILE A 69 5.07 0.27 -13.12
CA ILE A 69 3.87 -0.10 -12.39
C ILE A 69 2.63 0.43 -13.12
N LEU A 70 1.56 -0.35 -13.10
CA LEU A 70 0.25 0.08 -13.57
C LEU A 70 -0.50 0.79 -12.44
N LEU A 71 -0.88 2.04 -12.68
CA LEU A 71 -1.91 2.72 -11.88
C LEU A 71 -3.24 2.59 -12.61
N ARG A 72 -4.27 2.16 -11.89
CA ARG A 72 -5.60 1.94 -12.45
C ARG A 72 -6.68 2.56 -11.58
N ASP A 73 -7.54 3.36 -12.19
CA ASP A 73 -8.68 3.97 -11.52
C ASP A 73 -9.96 3.49 -12.17
N VAL A 74 -10.82 2.84 -11.39
CA VAL A 74 -12.14 2.40 -11.84
C VAL A 74 -13.16 3.47 -11.44
N THR A 75 -13.82 4.08 -12.41
CA THR A 75 -14.85 5.11 -12.21
C THR A 75 -16.18 4.66 -12.81
N GLU A 76 -17.25 5.43 -12.58
CA GLU A 76 -18.55 5.20 -13.24
C GLU A 76 -18.45 5.31 -14.78
N ASP A 77 -17.57 6.20 -15.27
CA ASP A 77 -17.39 6.49 -16.70
C ASP A 77 -16.46 5.48 -17.41
N GLY A 78 -15.82 4.58 -16.66
CA GLY A 78 -14.93 3.56 -17.18
C GLY A 78 -13.63 3.41 -16.39
N ILE A 79 -12.60 2.87 -17.06
CA ILE A 79 -11.32 2.54 -16.43
C ILE A 79 -10.22 3.42 -17.01
N ILE A 80 -9.48 4.09 -16.12
CA ILE A 80 -8.31 4.91 -16.47
C ILE A 80 -7.04 4.15 -16.09
N GLU A 81 -6.21 3.83 -17.08
CA GLU A 81 -4.96 3.10 -16.89
C GLU A 81 -3.74 3.95 -17.24
N ARG A 82 -2.73 3.95 -16.37
CA ARG A 82 -1.49 4.69 -16.56
C ARG A 82 -0.31 3.83 -16.16
N TYR A 83 0.63 3.63 -17.06
CA TYR A 83 1.91 3.03 -16.70
C TYR A 83 2.88 4.13 -16.28
N VAL A 84 3.43 3.99 -15.09
CA VAL A 84 4.34 4.97 -14.50
C VAL A 84 5.65 4.29 -14.06
N GLN A 85 6.69 5.10 -13.83
CA GLN A 85 7.96 4.59 -13.36
C GLN A 85 7.91 4.37 -11.84
N GLY A 86 8.09 3.13 -11.38
CA GLY A 86 8.08 2.82 -9.95
C GLY A 86 9.14 3.59 -9.18
N ALA A 87 10.33 3.74 -9.76
CA ALA A 87 11.44 4.49 -9.19
C ALA A 87 11.07 5.94 -8.80
N TYR A 88 10.14 6.58 -9.52
CA TYR A 88 9.61 7.88 -9.12
C TYR A 88 8.85 7.75 -7.80
N TYR A 89 7.84 6.90 -7.71
CA TYR A 89 6.96 6.79 -6.54
C TYR A 89 7.66 6.30 -5.27
N GLU A 90 8.66 5.43 -5.40
CA GLU A 90 9.45 4.95 -4.25
C GLU A 90 10.73 5.74 -3.99
N ARG A 91 10.98 6.85 -4.71
CA ARG A 91 12.20 7.65 -4.56
C ARG A 91 12.47 8.15 -3.14
N HIS A 92 11.44 8.22 -2.30
CA HIS A 92 11.55 8.63 -0.90
C HIS A 92 11.35 7.47 0.08
N LEU A 93 11.26 6.23 -0.40
CA LEU A 93 11.08 5.05 0.44
C LEU A 93 12.43 4.58 0.99
N PHE A 94 12.47 4.41 2.31
CA PHE A 94 13.60 3.90 3.04
C PHE A 94 13.17 2.84 4.05
N GLU A 95 14.09 1.96 4.40
CA GLU A 95 13.90 0.88 5.36
C GLU A 95 14.99 0.83 6.42
N ASP A 96 14.63 0.33 7.60
CA ASP A 96 15.57 -0.24 8.56
C ASP A 96 15.15 -1.70 8.79
N SER A 97 15.92 -2.65 8.25
CA SER A 97 15.57 -4.07 8.36
C SER A 97 15.65 -4.62 9.79
N ASN A 98 16.43 -4.01 10.69
CA ASN A 98 16.51 -4.46 12.08
C ASN A 98 15.26 -4.05 12.85
N SER A 99 14.86 -2.79 12.68
CA SER A 99 13.66 -2.22 13.31
C SER A 99 12.37 -2.58 12.56
N GLN A 100 12.50 -3.16 11.36
CA GLN A 100 11.43 -3.41 10.40
C GLN A 100 10.66 -2.12 10.06
N ALA A 101 11.40 -1.01 9.96
CA ALA A 101 10.86 0.29 9.63
C ALA A 101 10.67 0.44 8.12
N SER A 102 9.62 1.15 7.73
CA SER A 102 9.30 1.47 6.34
C SER A 102 8.80 2.90 6.28
N LEU A 103 9.63 3.82 5.78
CA LEU A 103 9.42 5.26 5.91
C LEU A 103 9.53 5.97 4.57
N LEU A 104 8.65 6.94 4.35
CA LEU A 104 8.76 7.96 3.32
C LEU A 104 9.43 9.19 3.92
N LEU A 105 10.61 9.53 3.41
CA LEU A 105 11.37 10.72 3.78
C LEU A 105 11.30 11.73 2.64
N GLN A 106 10.31 12.62 2.70
CA GLN A 106 10.08 13.64 1.70
C GLN A 106 10.89 14.91 2.05
N PRO A 107 11.83 15.35 1.19
CA PRO A 107 12.60 16.56 1.43
C PRO A 107 11.72 17.81 1.34
N GLN A 108 11.95 18.77 2.24
CA GLN A 108 11.27 20.08 2.33
C GLN A 108 12.26 21.27 2.16
N GLY A 109 13.53 20.97 1.88
CA GLY A 109 14.60 21.97 1.80
C GLY A 109 15.97 21.32 2.09
N PRO A 110 17.01 22.13 2.39
CA PRO A 110 18.39 21.64 2.54
C PRO A 110 18.62 20.63 3.69
N SER A 111 17.76 20.63 4.71
CA SER A 111 17.91 19.77 5.90
C SER A 111 16.59 19.33 6.54
N GLY A 112 15.44 19.67 5.94
CA GLY A 112 14.13 19.36 6.47
C GLY A 112 13.49 18.18 5.76
N TYR A 113 12.97 17.20 6.49
CA TYR A 113 12.21 16.08 5.95
C TYR A 113 10.83 16.01 6.60
N ILE A 114 9.83 15.66 5.81
CA ILE A 114 8.57 15.10 6.30
C ILE A 114 8.71 13.60 6.30
N ILE A 115 8.48 12.99 7.46
CA ILE A 115 8.58 11.55 7.67
C ILE A 115 7.16 11.00 7.83
N LYS A 116 6.82 10.01 7.01
CA LYS A 116 5.55 9.28 7.09
C LYS A 116 5.81 7.79 6.98
N GLY A 117 5.12 6.96 7.75
CA GLY A 117 5.14 5.50 7.59
C GLY A 117 5.25 4.75 8.91
N LEU A 118 5.85 3.57 8.87
CA LEU A 118 6.00 2.67 10.03
C LEU A 118 7.41 2.75 10.60
N LEU A 119 7.54 3.05 11.89
CA LEU A 119 8.82 3.00 12.61
C LEU A 119 9.22 1.57 12.96
N ASN A 120 8.22 0.72 13.11
CA ASN A 120 8.31 -0.71 13.35
C ASN A 120 6.89 -1.27 13.09
N PHE A 121 6.63 -2.50 13.51
CA PHE A 121 5.33 -3.11 13.28
C PHE A 121 4.17 -2.65 14.17
N THR A 122 4.45 -1.95 15.27
CA THR A 122 3.44 -1.49 16.23
C THR A 122 3.15 0.00 16.13
N HIS A 123 4.07 0.80 15.60
CA HIS A 123 3.98 2.25 15.62
C HIS A 123 4.18 2.87 14.24
N GLN A 124 3.33 3.86 13.95
CA GLN A 124 3.46 4.73 12.79
C GLN A 124 3.91 6.13 13.21
N ILE A 125 4.54 6.83 12.28
CA ILE A 125 4.92 8.24 12.41
C ILE A 125 4.29 9.04 11.27
N GLU A 126 3.76 10.21 11.60
CA GLU A 126 3.20 11.14 10.62
C GLU A 126 3.38 12.60 11.09
N PRO A 127 3.46 13.58 10.16
CA PRO A 127 3.60 14.98 10.52
C PRO A 127 2.36 15.51 11.24
N VAL A 128 2.55 16.40 12.20
CA VAL A 128 1.45 17.16 12.81
C VAL A 128 1.03 18.27 11.83
N MET A 129 -0.29 18.45 11.67
CA MET A 129 -0.86 19.45 10.76
C MET A 129 -0.67 20.89 11.26
N SER A 130 -0.58 21.10 12.58
CA SER A 130 -0.27 22.41 13.17
C SER A 130 1.21 22.78 12.98
N SER A 131 1.48 24.05 12.68
CA SER A 131 2.79 24.56 12.29
C SER A 131 3.73 24.83 13.48
N GLU A 132 3.79 23.92 14.45
CA GLU A 132 4.73 24.06 15.57
C GLU A 132 6.10 23.52 15.14
N ARG A 133 7.03 24.46 14.92
CA ARG A 133 8.44 24.15 14.68
C ARG A 133 9.20 24.25 16.00
N SER A 134 10.15 23.33 16.19
CA SER A 134 11.13 23.43 17.27
C SER A 134 12.07 24.63 17.07
N SER A 135 12.79 25.01 18.13
CA SER A 135 13.86 26.03 18.07
C SER A 135 14.98 25.68 17.08
N SER A 136 15.12 24.40 16.71
CA SER A 136 16.06 23.88 15.72
C SER A 136 15.45 23.67 14.32
N SER A 137 14.27 24.24 14.04
CA SER A 137 13.54 24.18 12.75
C SER A 137 12.97 22.81 12.34
N SER A 138 13.11 21.76 13.14
CA SER A 138 12.46 20.47 12.90
C SER A 138 10.94 20.58 13.11
N ARG A 139 10.17 19.95 12.21
CA ARG A 139 8.70 19.93 12.21
C ARG A 139 8.21 18.86 13.18
N ALA A 140 7.17 19.19 13.96
CA ALA A 140 6.51 18.23 14.84
C ALA A 140 5.95 17.04 14.05
N HIS A 141 6.21 15.84 14.55
CA HIS A 141 5.59 14.59 14.12
C HIS A 141 4.91 13.94 15.32
N LYS A 142 3.87 13.16 15.08
CA LYS A 142 3.26 12.33 16.11
C LYS A 142 3.54 10.86 15.81
N ILE A 143 3.92 10.13 16.86
CA ILE A 143 4.02 8.67 16.86
C ILE A 143 2.74 8.15 17.48
N SER A 144 2.08 7.22 16.79
CA SER A 144 0.86 6.60 17.26
C SER A 144 0.94 5.09 17.10
N MET A 145 0.29 4.36 18.01
CA MET A 145 0.12 2.92 17.85
C MET A 145 -0.79 2.63 16.66
N ILE A 146 -0.40 1.63 15.88
CA ILE A 146 -1.22 1.08 14.81
C ILE A 146 -2.40 0.36 15.47
N PRO A 147 -3.65 0.72 15.14
CA PRO A 147 -4.81 0.06 15.70
C PRO A 147 -4.80 -1.44 15.37
N THR A 148 -4.83 -2.28 16.39
CA THR A 148 -4.98 -3.73 16.20
C THR A 148 -6.45 -4.10 16.15
N ARG A 149 -6.90 -4.67 15.04
CA ARG A 149 -8.25 -5.25 14.94
C ARG A 149 -8.27 -6.59 15.69
N SER A 150 -9.08 -6.68 16.74
CA SER A 150 -9.35 -7.96 17.42
C SER A 150 -10.36 -8.76 16.59
N GLY A 151 -9.89 -9.55 15.63
CA GLY A 151 -10.70 -10.42 14.78
C GLY A 151 -10.02 -11.77 14.55
N SER A 152 -10.73 -12.68 13.89
CA SER A 152 -10.18 -13.90 13.30
C SER A 152 -10.00 -13.74 11.81
N CYS A 153 -8.87 -14.21 11.31
CA CYS A 153 -8.61 -14.38 9.88
C CYS A 153 -9.23 -15.72 9.44
N GLY A 154 -9.82 -15.75 8.25
CA GLY A 154 -10.53 -16.92 7.73
C GLY A 154 -9.79 -17.57 6.57
N THR A 155 -10.06 -18.85 6.34
CA THR A 155 -9.71 -19.59 5.12
C THR A 155 -10.99 -20.16 4.51
N GLU A 156 -11.07 -20.20 3.17
CA GLU A 156 -12.01 -21.09 2.50
C GLU A 156 -11.38 -22.49 2.44
N ASP A 157 -11.69 -23.30 3.45
CA ASP A 157 -11.17 -24.66 3.55
C ASP A 157 -11.70 -25.53 2.41
N VAL A 158 -10.82 -25.94 1.49
CA VAL A 158 -10.86 -27.32 0.99
C VAL A 158 -9.83 -28.07 1.82
N ALA A 159 -10.30 -28.92 2.73
CA ALA A 159 -9.45 -29.89 3.40
C ALA A 159 -8.87 -30.82 2.33
N ILE A 160 -7.71 -30.48 1.80
CA ILE A 160 -6.90 -31.43 1.04
C ILE A 160 -6.09 -32.18 2.08
N GLU A 161 -6.46 -33.43 2.32
CA GLU A 161 -5.57 -34.43 2.91
C GLU A 161 -4.32 -34.53 2.03
N ASN A 162 -3.32 -33.68 2.29
CA ASN A 162 -2.02 -33.85 1.66
C ASN A 162 -1.35 -35.03 2.36
N THR A 163 -1.28 -36.14 1.64
CA THR A 163 -0.33 -37.21 1.95
C THR A 163 1.07 -36.58 1.97
N PRO A 164 1.87 -36.76 3.04
CA PRO A 164 3.21 -36.22 3.06
C PRO A 164 4.04 -36.92 1.97
N GLN A 165 4.34 -36.21 0.88
CA GLN A 165 5.46 -36.61 0.02
C GLN A 165 6.73 -36.15 0.71
N GLU A 166 7.50 -37.12 1.19
CA GLU A 166 8.86 -36.90 1.70
C GLU A 166 9.71 -36.31 0.57
N ALA A 167 9.97 -35.00 0.66
CA ALA A 167 10.95 -34.35 -0.19
C ALA A 167 12.35 -34.69 0.36
N GLU A 168 13.08 -35.54 -0.36
CA GLU A 168 14.49 -35.81 -0.06
C GLU A 168 15.30 -34.51 -0.11
N ALA A 169 15.87 -34.13 1.03
CA ALA A 169 16.74 -32.97 1.16
C ALA A 169 18.05 -33.19 0.38
N ARG A 170 18.11 -32.66 -0.85
CA ARG A 170 19.39 -32.55 -1.58
C ARG A 170 20.21 -31.43 -0.96
N LYS A 171 21.21 -31.80 -0.15
CA LYS A 171 22.31 -30.91 0.25
C LYS A 171 23.18 -30.62 -0.96
N GLY A 172 23.03 -29.42 -1.50
CA GLY A 172 23.98 -28.82 -2.43
C GLY A 172 24.08 -27.33 -2.14
N ASP A 173 25.30 -26.80 -2.08
CA ASP A 173 25.65 -25.38 -1.95
C ASP A 173 25.25 -24.56 -3.20
N ALA A 174 23.98 -24.66 -3.61
CA ALA A 174 23.40 -23.82 -4.63
C ALA A 174 23.00 -22.48 -3.98
N LYS A 175 23.40 -21.36 -4.59
CA LYS A 175 22.91 -20.00 -4.31
C LYS A 175 21.42 -20.08 -3.93
N ARG A 176 21.07 -19.69 -2.69
CA ARG A 176 19.67 -19.69 -2.22
C ARG A 176 18.79 -18.98 -3.27
N PRO A 177 17.72 -19.61 -3.77
CA PRO A 177 16.85 -18.96 -4.74
C PRO A 177 16.20 -17.72 -4.12
N ASN A 178 16.24 -16.60 -4.85
CA ASN A 178 15.54 -15.38 -4.46
C ASN A 178 14.08 -15.50 -4.89
N TYR A 179 13.17 -15.60 -3.93
CA TYR A 179 11.73 -15.65 -4.22
C TYR A 179 11.14 -14.24 -4.29
N VAL A 180 10.34 -14.01 -5.32
CA VAL A 180 9.67 -12.74 -5.56
C VAL A 180 8.18 -13.00 -5.71
N LEU A 181 7.37 -12.24 -5.00
CA LEU A 181 5.91 -12.25 -5.07
C LEU A 181 5.45 -11.02 -5.85
N GLU A 182 5.05 -11.21 -7.10
CA GLU A 182 4.48 -10.14 -7.93
C GLU A 182 3.01 -9.93 -7.54
N LEU A 183 2.70 -8.79 -6.94
CA LEU A 183 1.39 -8.53 -6.34
C LEU A 183 0.63 -7.42 -7.09
N TYR A 184 -0.66 -7.67 -7.31
CA TYR A 184 -1.62 -6.65 -7.70
C TYR A 184 -2.35 -6.15 -6.46
N PHE A 185 -2.28 -4.84 -6.17
CA PHE A 185 -2.96 -4.23 -5.03
C PHE A 185 -4.24 -3.53 -5.49
N LEU A 186 -5.35 -3.80 -4.83
CA LEU A 186 -6.65 -3.18 -5.09
C LEU A 186 -7.14 -2.48 -3.82
N SER A 187 -7.53 -1.21 -3.94
CA SER A 187 -8.27 -0.47 -2.91
C SER A 187 -9.74 -0.42 -3.31
N ASP A 188 -10.63 -0.94 -2.46
CA ASP A 188 -12.08 -0.80 -2.69
C ASP A 188 -12.53 0.66 -2.57
N TYR A 189 -13.81 0.94 -2.80
CA TYR A 189 -14.35 2.29 -2.77
C TYR A 189 -14.09 2.98 -1.43
N ASN A 190 -14.46 2.36 -0.30
CA ASN A 190 -14.31 2.95 1.03
C ASN A 190 -12.82 3.18 1.40
N HIS A 191 -11.94 2.30 0.95
CA HIS A 191 -10.49 2.48 1.10
C HIS A 191 -9.98 3.64 0.26
N THR A 192 -10.43 3.71 -1.00
CA THR A 192 -9.99 4.70 -1.99
C THR A 192 -10.41 6.12 -1.66
N VAL A 193 -11.67 6.33 -1.25
CA VAL A 193 -12.21 7.68 -1.00
C VAL A 193 -11.54 8.40 0.17
N TYR A 194 -10.90 7.66 1.10
CA TYR A 194 -10.10 8.27 2.17
C TYR A 194 -9.00 9.20 1.62
N PHE A 195 -8.43 8.86 0.47
CA PHE A 195 -7.37 9.63 -0.16
C PHE A 195 -7.89 10.82 -0.98
N ASN A 196 -9.17 11.19 -0.87
CA ASN A 196 -9.79 12.35 -1.55
C ASN A 196 -9.53 12.41 -3.07
N ASN A 197 -9.45 11.25 -3.72
CA ASN A 197 -9.10 11.10 -5.14
C ASN A 197 -7.66 11.51 -5.52
N GLU A 198 -6.79 11.72 -4.53
CA GLU A 198 -5.36 11.95 -4.73
C GLU A 198 -4.64 10.62 -4.95
N THR A 199 -4.43 10.28 -6.22
CA THR A 199 -3.76 9.02 -6.61
C THR A 199 -2.36 8.90 -6.00
N GLU A 200 -1.61 10.01 -5.90
CA GLU A 200 -0.26 10.03 -5.33
C GLU A 200 -0.25 9.64 -3.85
N ASP A 201 -1.20 10.13 -3.05
CA ASP A 201 -1.28 9.81 -1.62
C ASP A 201 -1.67 8.35 -1.40
N ARG A 202 -2.59 7.82 -2.22
CA ARG A 202 -2.93 6.39 -2.23
C ARG A 202 -1.73 5.54 -2.59
N VAL A 203 -1.00 5.88 -3.66
CA VAL A 203 0.19 5.14 -4.09
C VAL A 203 1.28 5.19 -3.02
N ALA A 204 1.51 6.34 -2.38
CA ALA A 204 2.47 6.48 -1.29
C ALA A 204 2.10 5.61 -0.08
N TYR A 205 0.83 5.60 0.31
CA TYR A 205 0.34 4.75 1.40
C TYR A 205 0.50 3.27 1.08
N VAL A 206 0.03 2.83 -0.08
CA VAL A 206 0.12 1.42 -0.53
C VAL A 206 1.57 0.97 -0.67
N THR A 207 2.45 1.86 -1.12
CA THR A 207 3.91 1.62 -1.19
C THR A 207 4.46 1.28 0.20
N VAL A 208 4.20 2.11 1.21
CA VAL A 208 4.66 1.84 2.58
C VAL A 208 4.00 0.59 3.16
N PHE A 209 2.70 0.41 2.92
CA PHE A 209 1.92 -0.73 3.38
C PHE A 209 2.53 -2.05 2.89
N MET A 210 2.68 -2.22 1.57
CA MET A 210 3.19 -3.46 0.99
C MET A 210 4.69 -3.64 1.18
N HIS A 211 5.46 -2.55 1.32
CA HIS A 211 6.85 -2.66 1.72
C HIS A 211 6.96 -3.22 3.15
N SER A 212 6.11 -2.77 4.08
CA SER A 212 6.06 -3.31 5.43
C SER A 212 5.60 -4.79 5.47
N VAL A 213 4.72 -5.20 4.56
CA VAL A 213 4.39 -6.62 4.34
C VAL A 213 5.63 -7.37 3.84
N SER A 214 6.36 -6.82 2.87
CA SER A 214 7.60 -7.42 2.34
C SER A 214 8.65 -7.65 3.42
N LEU A 215 8.83 -6.70 4.35
CA LEU A 215 9.73 -6.84 5.49
C LEU A 215 9.35 -8.05 6.37
N ARG A 216 8.06 -8.27 6.61
CA ARG A 216 7.56 -9.45 7.34
C ARG A 216 7.84 -10.75 6.60
N LEU A 217 7.58 -10.79 5.30
CA LEU A 217 7.89 -11.96 4.45
C LEU A 217 9.39 -12.23 4.33
N GLY A 218 10.23 -11.21 4.55
CA GLY A 218 11.68 -11.37 4.68
C GLY A 218 12.13 -12.18 5.90
N GLN A 219 11.25 -12.44 6.88
CA GLN A 219 11.53 -13.30 8.03
C GLN A 219 11.41 -14.80 7.72
N LEU A 220 10.87 -15.15 6.54
CA LEU A 220 10.75 -16.53 6.08
C LEU A 220 12.13 -17.10 5.69
N ASP A 221 12.25 -18.42 5.67
CA ASP A 221 13.44 -19.12 5.17
C ASP A 221 13.02 -20.17 4.14
N PRO A 222 13.25 -19.94 2.83
CA PRO A 222 13.92 -18.78 2.24
C PRO A 222 13.06 -17.50 2.28
N PRO A 223 13.68 -16.30 2.30
CA PRO A 223 12.95 -15.03 2.34
C PRO A 223 12.22 -14.74 1.02
N ILE A 224 11.06 -14.10 1.11
CA ILE A 224 10.26 -13.68 -0.04
C ILE A 224 10.19 -12.15 -0.06
N SER A 225 10.44 -11.56 -1.23
CA SER A 225 10.29 -10.11 -1.45
C SER A 225 9.03 -9.81 -2.27
N VAL A 226 8.33 -8.72 -1.94
CA VAL A 226 7.15 -8.27 -2.69
C VAL A 226 7.58 -7.30 -3.80
N VAL A 227 6.96 -7.46 -4.97
CA VAL A 227 7.04 -6.51 -6.08
C VAL A 227 5.62 -6.17 -6.52
N MET A 228 5.20 -4.94 -6.33
CA MET A 228 3.90 -4.49 -6.82
C MET A 228 3.94 -4.22 -8.32
N THR A 229 3.08 -4.92 -9.06
CA THR A 229 2.93 -4.75 -10.51
C THR A 229 1.81 -3.78 -10.88
N ALA A 230 0.84 -3.60 -9.99
CA ALA A 230 -0.24 -2.65 -10.17
C ALA A 230 -0.81 -2.15 -8.83
N ILE A 231 -1.33 -0.92 -8.85
CA ILE A 231 -2.13 -0.33 -7.78
C ILE A 231 -3.43 0.18 -8.42
N GLN A 232 -4.54 -0.44 -8.02
CA GLN A 232 -5.88 -0.04 -8.43
C GLN A 232 -6.61 0.67 -7.30
N GLY A 233 -7.34 1.74 -7.61
CA GLY A 233 -8.39 2.25 -6.73
C GLY A 233 -9.74 2.30 -7.42
N SER A 234 -10.78 2.34 -6.59
CA SER A 234 -12.18 2.33 -6.99
C SER A 234 -12.86 3.63 -6.60
N PHE A 235 -13.36 4.37 -7.59
CA PHE A 235 -14.10 5.62 -7.41
C PHE A 235 -15.58 5.48 -7.74
N THR A 236 -16.02 4.25 -8.02
CA THR A 236 -17.42 3.87 -8.12
C THR A 236 -17.81 3.06 -6.90
N TYR A 237 -19.01 3.31 -6.39
CA TYR A 237 -19.59 2.50 -5.32
C TYR A 237 -20.12 1.15 -5.84
N ASN A 238 -20.43 1.06 -7.14
CA ASN A 238 -21.00 -0.12 -7.78
C ASN A 238 -19.90 -1.10 -8.24
N GLU A 239 -19.14 -1.60 -7.27
CA GLU A 239 -17.98 -2.45 -7.49
C GLU A 239 -18.41 -3.89 -7.86
N SER A 240 -18.22 -4.28 -9.12
CA SER A 240 -18.62 -5.63 -9.59
C SER A 240 -17.94 -6.81 -8.88
N TYR A 241 -16.84 -6.54 -8.18
CA TYR A 241 -15.99 -7.53 -7.52
C TYR A 241 -16.24 -7.65 -6.01
N VAL A 242 -17.24 -6.96 -5.45
CA VAL A 242 -17.60 -7.08 -4.03
C VAL A 242 -19.07 -7.47 -3.84
N ASP A 243 -19.41 -7.99 -2.66
CA ASP A 243 -20.77 -8.26 -2.24
C ASP A 243 -21.04 -7.58 -0.90
N LEU A 244 -22.01 -6.66 -0.87
CA LEU A 244 -22.26 -5.81 0.28
C LEU A 244 -23.48 -6.29 1.06
N TYR A 245 -23.37 -6.32 2.38
CA TYR A 245 -24.51 -6.52 3.28
C TYR A 245 -25.20 -5.18 3.58
N THR A 246 -24.40 -4.13 3.82
CA THR A 246 -24.81 -2.73 3.90
C THR A 246 -23.71 -1.85 3.31
N GLU A 247 -23.90 -0.52 3.27
CA GLU A 247 -22.85 0.37 2.77
C GLU A 247 -21.56 0.34 3.59
N GLY A 248 -21.61 -0.04 4.86
CA GLY A 248 -20.41 -0.18 5.69
C GLY A 248 -19.81 -1.57 5.69
N GLU A 249 -20.48 -2.57 5.11
CA GLU A 249 -20.23 -3.98 5.42
C GLU A 249 -20.14 -4.86 4.18
N LEU A 250 -19.06 -5.62 4.10
CA LEU A 250 -18.71 -6.47 2.97
C LEU A 250 -18.78 -7.94 3.38
N ILE A 251 -19.51 -8.76 2.62
CA ILE A 251 -19.68 -10.19 2.88
C ILE A 251 -18.41 -10.90 2.41
N GLY A 252 -17.61 -11.43 3.34
CA GLY A 252 -16.26 -11.95 3.06
C GLY A 252 -16.21 -13.00 1.95
N SER A 253 -16.83 -14.18 2.16
CA SER A 253 -16.80 -15.30 1.19
C SER A 253 -17.35 -14.91 -0.19
N SER A 254 -18.55 -14.32 -0.25
CA SER A 254 -19.17 -13.93 -1.53
C SER A 254 -18.34 -12.88 -2.27
N SER A 255 -17.71 -11.95 -1.54
CA SER A 255 -16.83 -10.96 -2.15
C SER A 255 -15.53 -11.58 -2.65
N LEU A 256 -14.92 -12.50 -1.90
CA LEU A 256 -13.73 -13.23 -2.39
C LEU A 256 -14.06 -13.99 -3.68
N ASP A 257 -15.20 -14.69 -3.74
CA ASP A 257 -15.65 -15.38 -4.96
C ASP A 257 -15.87 -14.44 -6.15
N LYS A 258 -16.47 -13.27 -5.92
CA LYS A 258 -16.68 -12.25 -6.97
C LYS A 258 -15.35 -11.66 -7.42
N LEU A 259 -14.46 -11.39 -6.47
CA LEU A 259 -13.14 -10.85 -6.70
C LEU A 259 -12.31 -11.80 -7.56
N GLU A 260 -12.29 -13.09 -7.25
CA GLU A 260 -11.60 -14.12 -8.03
C GLU A 260 -12.17 -14.24 -9.45
N ARG A 261 -13.49 -14.21 -9.61
CA ARG A 261 -14.14 -14.19 -10.94
C ARG A 261 -13.81 -12.93 -11.73
N HIS A 262 -13.73 -11.78 -11.08
CA HIS A 262 -13.33 -10.53 -11.71
C HIS A 262 -11.90 -10.65 -12.25
N PHE A 263 -10.99 -11.21 -11.45
CA PHE A 263 -9.58 -11.40 -11.80
C PHE A 263 -9.38 -12.41 -12.94
N ASP A 264 -10.12 -13.51 -12.92
CA ASP A 264 -10.06 -14.52 -13.96
C ASP A 264 -10.57 -14.01 -15.32
N ASN A 265 -11.13 -12.79 -15.38
CA ASN A 265 -11.50 -12.12 -16.62
C ASN A 265 -10.58 -10.95 -16.98
N ASP A 266 -9.66 -10.54 -16.10
CA ASP A 266 -8.73 -9.43 -16.32
C ASP A 266 -7.31 -9.92 -16.66
N PRO A 267 -6.81 -9.71 -17.91
CA PRO A 267 -5.49 -10.17 -18.32
C PRO A 267 -4.32 -9.56 -17.54
N LEU A 268 -4.48 -8.39 -16.93
CA LEU A 268 -3.44 -7.71 -16.16
C LEU A 268 -3.33 -8.33 -14.77
N MET A 269 -4.46 -8.58 -14.11
CA MET A 269 -4.51 -9.25 -12.80
C MET A 269 -4.04 -10.71 -12.90
N LYS A 270 -4.32 -11.39 -14.02
CA LYS A 270 -3.81 -12.75 -14.27
C LYS A 270 -2.30 -12.89 -14.23
N LYS A 271 -1.55 -11.84 -14.56
CA LYS A 271 -0.08 -11.88 -14.59
C LYS A 271 0.55 -11.87 -13.21
N ALA A 272 -0.12 -11.24 -12.24
CA ALA A 272 0.33 -11.20 -10.85
C ALA A 272 0.29 -12.61 -10.24
N ASP A 273 1.12 -12.85 -9.24
CA ASP A 273 1.19 -14.14 -8.55
C ASP A 273 0.05 -14.27 -7.54
N ILE A 274 -0.36 -13.15 -6.94
CA ILE A 274 -1.55 -12.98 -6.10
C ILE A 274 -2.17 -11.59 -6.31
N VAL A 275 -3.43 -11.44 -5.89
CA VAL A 275 -4.10 -10.13 -5.82
C VAL A 275 -4.60 -9.91 -4.40
N PHE A 276 -4.26 -8.75 -3.84
CA PHE A 276 -4.69 -8.32 -2.51
C PHE A 276 -5.62 -7.12 -2.62
N MET A 277 -6.84 -7.26 -2.09
CA MET A 277 -7.81 -6.19 -1.94
C MET A 277 -7.82 -5.67 -0.50
N ALA A 278 -7.43 -4.41 -0.30
CA ALA A 278 -7.67 -3.69 0.93
C ALA A 278 -9.07 -3.08 0.90
N THR A 279 -9.86 -3.31 1.95
CA THR A 279 -11.19 -2.71 2.12
C THR A 279 -11.24 -1.81 3.34
N GLY A 280 -11.86 -0.63 3.17
CA GLY A 280 -12.22 0.26 4.27
C GLY A 280 -13.55 -0.10 4.94
N ARG A 281 -14.21 -1.18 4.50
CA ARG A 281 -15.49 -1.69 5.04
C ARG A 281 -15.23 -2.73 6.13
N GLU A 282 -16.23 -2.97 6.96
CA GLU A 282 -16.21 -4.08 7.92
C GLU A 282 -16.50 -5.40 7.19
N LEU A 283 -15.62 -6.38 7.34
CA LEU A 283 -15.80 -7.74 6.84
C LEU A 283 -16.75 -8.51 7.75
N ILE A 284 -17.78 -9.09 7.15
CA ILE A 284 -18.77 -9.90 7.86
C ILE A 284 -18.87 -11.30 7.27
N ARG A 285 -19.17 -12.25 8.16
CA ARG A 285 -19.57 -13.61 7.80
C ARG A 285 -21.07 -13.78 8.07
N LEU A 286 -21.80 -14.28 7.09
CA LEU A 286 -23.18 -14.69 7.28
C LEU A 286 -23.23 -15.96 8.14
N VAL A 287 -24.05 -15.93 9.19
CA VAL A 287 -24.25 -17.05 10.11
C VAL A 287 -25.75 -17.32 10.23
N LYS A 288 -26.13 -18.51 10.71
CA LYS A 288 -27.54 -18.85 10.88
C LYS A 288 -28.22 -17.82 11.81
N GLY A 289 -29.18 -17.07 11.28
CA GLY A 289 -29.94 -16.06 12.02
C GLY A 289 -29.28 -14.67 12.11
N GLY A 290 -28.20 -14.39 11.38
CA GLY A 290 -27.61 -13.04 11.35
C GLY A 290 -26.24 -12.95 10.68
N LYS A 291 -25.38 -12.07 11.22
CA LYS A 291 -24.02 -11.82 10.76
C LYS A 291 -23.02 -11.84 11.92
N SER A 292 -21.76 -12.08 11.61
CA SER A 292 -20.63 -11.98 12.54
C SER A 292 -19.55 -11.08 11.94
N SER A 293 -19.17 -10.02 12.66
CA SER A 293 -18.08 -9.10 12.31
C SER A 293 -16.73 -9.53 12.90
N THR A 294 -16.52 -10.84 13.05
CA THR A 294 -15.25 -11.38 13.58
C THR A 294 -14.19 -11.53 12.50
N LEU A 295 -14.56 -11.50 11.22
CA LEU A 295 -13.64 -11.68 10.10
C LEU A 295 -12.81 -10.41 9.88
N ALA A 296 -11.49 -10.52 9.78
CA ALA A 296 -10.61 -9.38 9.48
C ALA A 296 -9.93 -9.51 8.10
N GLY A 297 -9.83 -10.73 7.58
CA GLY A 297 -9.32 -11.03 6.25
C GLY A 297 -9.76 -12.42 5.80
N LEU A 298 -9.66 -12.68 4.51
CA LEU A 298 -9.98 -13.95 3.88
C LEU A 298 -9.08 -14.16 2.65
N ALA A 299 -8.46 -15.33 2.58
CA ALA A 299 -7.68 -15.76 1.43
C ALA A 299 -8.00 -17.20 1.02
N SER A 300 -7.80 -17.46 -0.27
CA SER A 300 -7.73 -18.81 -0.80
C SER A 300 -6.41 -19.49 -0.42
N PHE A 301 -6.50 -20.73 0.02
CA PHE A 301 -5.35 -21.47 0.54
C PHE A 301 -4.46 -22.05 -0.57
N GLY A 302 -3.15 -21.74 -0.54
CA GLY A 302 -2.15 -22.32 -1.44
C GLY A 302 -2.39 -22.01 -2.92
N LYS A 303 -3.00 -20.87 -3.23
CA LYS A 303 -3.37 -20.43 -4.58
C LYS A 303 -2.44 -19.41 -5.21
N ALA A 304 -1.35 -19.02 -4.54
CA ALA A 304 -0.29 -18.27 -5.22
C ALA A 304 0.15 -19.02 -6.50
N CYS A 305 0.32 -18.28 -7.60
CA CYS A 305 0.58 -18.79 -8.96
C CYS A 305 -0.58 -19.53 -9.66
N LYS A 306 -1.76 -19.68 -9.04
CA LYS A 306 -2.91 -20.43 -9.61
C LYS A 306 -4.09 -19.51 -9.93
N PRO A 307 -5.13 -20.01 -10.62
CA PRO A 307 -6.45 -19.38 -10.57
C PRO A 307 -6.95 -19.29 -9.13
N GLN A 308 -7.92 -18.41 -8.85
CA GLN A 308 -8.47 -18.20 -7.49
C GLN A 308 -7.42 -17.70 -6.49
N LYS A 309 -6.59 -16.74 -6.92
CA LYS A 309 -5.50 -16.14 -6.13
C LYS A 309 -5.91 -14.82 -5.45
N GLY A 310 -7.21 -14.72 -5.11
CA GLY A 310 -7.80 -13.55 -4.49
C GLY A 310 -7.55 -13.51 -2.99
N THR A 311 -7.38 -12.31 -2.45
CA THR A 311 -7.23 -12.06 -1.02
C THR A 311 -7.94 -10.77 -0.66
N VAL A 312 -8.67 -10.75 0.45
CA VAL A 312 -9.35 -9.57 0.98
C VAL A 312 -8.90 -9.34 2.42
N GLY A 313 -8.58 -8.10 2.79
CA GLY A 313 -8.25 -7.73 4.16
C GLY A 313 -8.78 -6.35 4.53
N GLU A 314 -9.28 -6.21 5.76
CA GLU A 314 -9.62 -4.90 6.33
C GLU A 314 -8.36 -4.05 6.47
N ASP A 315 -8.44 -2.79 6.06
CA ASP A 315 -7.46 -1.77 6.38
C ASP A 315 -8.19 -0.46 6.67
N LYS A 316 -7.91 0.16 7.82
CA LYS A 316 -8.35 1.53 8.07
C LYS A 316 -7.31 2.46 7.44
N PRO A 317 -7.63 3.11 6.30
CA PRO A 317 -6.64 3.88 5.57
C PRO A 317 -6.03 4.99 6.45
N GLY A 318 -4.75 5.26 6.26
CA GLY A 318 -3.98 6.22 7.07
C GLY A 318 -3.50 5.68 8.42
N THR A 319 -3.78 4.41 8.76
CA THR A 319 -3.33 3.81 10.03
C THR A 319 -2.43 2.59 9.87
N PHE A 320 -2.33 2.03 8.66
CA PHE A 320 -1.61 0.78 8.36
C PHE A 320 -2.11 -0.45 9.16
N SER A 321 -3.34 -0.41 9.68
CA SER A 321 -3.89 -1.51 10.49
C SER A 321 -3.99 -2.83 9.71
N GLY A 322 -4.15 -2.76 8.38
CA GLY A 322 -4.25 -3.92 7.52
C GLY A 322 -2.93 -4.63 7.23
N VAL A 323 -1.76 -4.06 7.60
CA VAL A 323 -0.45 -4.66 7.24
C VAL A 323 -0.27 -6.05 7.86
N HIS A 324 -0.70 -6.25 9.10
CA HIS A 324 -0.66 -7.56 9.76
C HIS A 324 -1.61 -8.56 9.08
N ILE A 325 -2.82 -8.12 8.75
CA ILE A 325 -3.83 -8.92 8.05
C ILE A 325 -3.29 -9.34 6.68
N ALA A 326 -2.75 -8.41 5.91
CA ALA A 326 -2.17 -8.71 4.60
C ALA A 326 -1.05 -9.76 4.69
N ALA A 327 -0.14 -9.65 5.67
CA ALA A 327 0.90 -10.65 5.87
C ALA A 327 0.34 -12.04 6.25
N HIS A 328 -0.72 -12.08 7.07
CA HIS A 328 -1.43 -13.30 7.44
C HIS A 328 -2.07 -13.97 6.23
N GLU A 329 -2.88 -13.23 5.48
CA GLU A 329 -3.62 -13.76 4.34
C GLU A 329 -2.69 -14.18 3.18
N ILE A 330 -1.59 -13.46 2.98
CA ILE A 330 -0.53 -13.89 2.04
C ILE A 330 0.13 -15.18 2.52
N GLY A 331 0.26 -15.39 3.84
CA GLY A 331 0.70 -16.68 4.41
C GLY A 331 -0.21 -17.84 3.97
N HIS A 332 -1.53 -17.65 4.01
CA HIS A 332 -2.48 -18.64 3.49
C HIS A 332 -2.33 -18.89 1.98
N GLN A 333 -2.15 -17.84 1.18
CA GLN A 333 -1.86 -17.97 -0.26
C GLN A 333 -0.60 -18.79 -0.55
N LEU A 334 0.38 -18.73 0.35
CA LEU A 334 1.65 -19.46 0.32
C LEU A 334 1.59 -20.81 1.05
N GLY A 335 0.39 -21.29 1.40
CA GLY A 335 0.18 -22.64 1.93
C GLY A 335 0.40 -22.81 3.43
N ALA A 336 0.49 -21.73 4.20
CA ALA A 336 0.54 -21.81 5.66
C ALA A 336 -0.86 -21.97 6.26
N ASN A 337 -1.02 -22.94 7.16
CA ASN A 337 -2.22 -23.06 8.00
C ASN A 337 -2.08 -22.16 9.24
N HIS A 338 -3.18 -21.98 9.98
CA HIS A 338 -3.08 -21.32 11.27
C HIS A 338 -2.18 -22.11 12.23
N ASP A 339 -1.44 -21.40 13.08
CA ASP A 339 -0.73 -21.99 14.20
C ASP A 339 -1.73 -22.69 15.14
N GLY A 340 -1.42 -23.94 15.50
CA GLY A 340 -2.24 -24.80 16.34
C GLY A 340 -3.22 -25.67 15.54
N GLN A 341 -3.27 -25.52 14.21
CA GLN A 341 -4.03 -26.39 13.31
C GLN A 341 -3.06 -27.28 12.52
N LYS A 342 -3.50 -28.48 12.13
CA LYS A 342 -2.68 -29.37 11.30
C LYS A 342 -2.29 -28.70 9.97
N PRO A 343 -1.04 -28.83 9.50
CA PRO A 343 0.10 -29.56 10.10
C PRO A 343 0.95 -28.72 11.09
N ALA A 344 0.55 -27.48 11.41
CA ALA A 344 1.22 -26.56 12.34
C ALA A 344 0.81 -26.76 13.82
N GLU A 345 0.42 -27.97 14.22
CA GLU A 345 -0.05 -28.28 15.58
C GLU A 345 1.01 -28.09 16.67
N ASN A 346 2.30 -28.16 16.29
CA ASN A 346 3.43 -27.94 17.20
C ASN A 346 3.69 -26.46 17.54
N CYS A 347 3.05 -25.51 16.83
CA CYS A 347 3.15 -24.08 17.11
C CYS A 347 1.84 -23.62 17.74
N SER A 348 1.85 -23.20 19.00
CA SER A 348 0.60 -22.88 19.69
C SER A 348 -0.04 -21.61 19.14
N SER A 349 -1.34 -21.66 18.89
CA SER A 349 -2.14 -20.47 18.57
C SER A 349 -2.10 -19.39 19.66
N SER A 350 -1.80 -19.77 20.92
CA SER A 350 -1.71 -18.83 22.04
C SER A 350 -0.45 -17.97 22.05
N ASP A 351 0.59 -18.38 21.30
CA ASP A 351 1.84 -17.63 21.23
C ASP A 351 1.66 -16.30 20.46
N GLY A 352 0.65 -16.29 19.58
CA GLY A 352 0.23 -15.09 18.86
C GLY A 352 1.18 -14.70 17.76
N TYR A 353 1.79 -15.65 17.05
CA TYR A 353 2.54 -15.40 15.82
C TYR A 353 1.62 -14.86 14.72
N ILE A 354 2.20 -14.39 13.60
CA ILE A 354 1.42 -13.82 12.48
C ILE A 354 0.30 -14.75 12.02
N MET A 355 0.52 -16.07 11.93
CA MET A 355 -0.49 -17.05 11.51
C MET A 355 -1.38 -17.57 12.65
N SER A 356 -1.39 -16.92 13.82
CA SER A 356 -2.35 -17.26 14.88
C SER A 356 -3.76 -16.83 14.46
N LYS A 357 -4.74 -17.71 14.65
CA LYS A 357 -6.13 -17.48 14.21
C LYS A 357 -6.75 -16.21 14.80
N TYR A 358 -6.32 -15.84 16.00
CA TYR A 358 -6.73 -14.60 16.66
C TYR A 358 -5.50 -13.72 16.82
N ALA A 359 -5.65 -12.42 16.54
CA ALA A 359 -4.59 -11.42 16.75
C ALA A 359 -4.37 -11.15 18.26
N LYS A 360 -3.90 -12.16 18.99
CA LYS A 360 -3.65 -12.15 20.44
C LYS A 360 -2.30 -12.81 20.72
N GLY A 361 -1.48 -12.19 21.56
CA GLY A 361 -0.23 -12.78 22.04
C GLY A 361 0.98 -11.85 21.86
N LYS A 362 2.15 -12.34 22.29
CA LYS A 362 3.37 -11.50 22.40
C LYS A 362 4.22 -11.51 21.13
N ARG A 363 3.90 -12.38 20.15
CA ARG A 363 4.74 -12.64 18.97
C ARG A 363 4.09 -12.25 17.64
N MET A 364 3.12 -11.33 17.66
CA MET A 364 2.28 -10.89 16.51
C MET A 364 3.05 -10.30 15.32
N MET A 365 4.36 -10.21 15.48
CA MET A 365 5.32 -9.56 14.61
C MET A 365 6.21 -10.54 13.86
N THR A 366 6.11 -11.84 14.16
CA THR A 366 6.96 -12.84 13.53
C THR A 366 6.19 -14.08 13.13
N PHE A 367 6.72 -14.81 12.15
CA PHE A 367 6.21 -16.10 11.73
C PHE A 367 6.75 -17.21 12.64
N SER A 368 5.89 -18.18 12.95
CA SER A 368 6.29 -19.38 13.67
C SER A 368 7.19 -20.26 12.81
N GLU A 369 7.94 -21.18 13.43
CA GLU A 369 8.72 -22.18 12.69
C GLU A 369 7.83 -23.11 11.86
N CYS A 370 6.61 -23.39 12.31
CA CYS A 370 5.64 -24.18 11.53
C CYS A 370 5.19 -23.45 10.26
N THR A 371 4.98 -22.13 10.35
CA THR A 371 4.65 -21.30 9.19
C THR A 371 5.82 -21.27 8.22
N LYS A 372 7.04 -21.00 8.70
CA LYS A 372 8.25 -20.98 7.86
C LYS A 372 8.43 -22.30 7.13
N LYS A 373 8.29 -23.43 7.82
CA LYS A 373 8.36 -24.77 7.21
C LYS A 373 7.28 -24.97 6.14
N SER A 374 6.03 -24.64 6.44
CA SER A 374 4.91 -24.84 5.50
C SER A 374 5.11 -24.04 4.21
N ILE A 375 5.56 -22.79 4.32
CA ILE A 375 5.85 -21.94 3.15
C ILE A 375 7.08 -22.46 2.41
N ALA A 376 8.15 -22.85 3.10
CA ALA A 376 9.32 -23.45 2.47
C ALA A 376 8.93 -24.69 1.63
N ASP A 377 8.09 -25.57 2.18
CA ASP A 377 7.56 -26.74 1.46
C ASP A 377 6.74 -26.31 0.23
N PHE A 378 5.87 -25.30 0.35
CA PHE A 378 5.12 -24.74 -0.79
C PHE A 378 6.04 -24.21 -1.90
N LEU A 379 7.11 -23.49 -1.55
CA LEU A 379 8.09 -22.94 -2.49
C LEU A 379 8.88 -24.01 -3.27
N THR A 380 8.90 -25.26 -2.79
CA THR A 380 9.51 -26.37 -3.54
C THR A 380 8.61 -26.90 -4.66
N ARG A 381 7.29 -26.71 -4.55
CA ARG A 381 6.31 -27.32 -5.47
C ARG A 381 6.46 -26.81 -6.92
N PRO A 382 6.12 -27.61 -7.95
CA PRO A 382 6.19 -27.16 -9.34
C PRO A 382 5.25 -26.00 -9.67
N ASP A 383 4.09 -25.97 -9.00
CA ASP A 383 3.05 -24.97 -9.18
C ASP A 383 3.35 -23.62 -8.51
N SER A 384 4.42 -23.53 -7.69
CA SER A 384 4.91 -22.26 -7.13
C SER A 384 6.00 -21.59 -8.00
N SER A 385 6.22 -22.10 -9.22
CA SER A 385 7.29 -21.65 -10.13
C SER A 385 7.24 -20.16 -10.50
N CYS A 386 6.06 -19.52 -10.46
CA CYS A 386 5.94 -18.09 -10.71
C CYS A 386 6.76 -17.24 -9.73
N LEU A 387 6.97 -17.74 -8.50
CA LEU A 387 7.71 -17.04 -7.45
C LEU A 387 9.24 -17.14 -7.58
N LYS A 388 9.73 -18.06 -8.43
CA LYS A 388 11.17 -18.38 -8.60
C LYS A 388 11.86 -17.48 -9.62
N SER A 389 11.09 -16.82 -10.48
CA SER A 389 11.60 -15.97 -11.54
C SER A 389 10.77 -14.71 -11.64
N ARG A 390 11.46 -13.58 -11.63
CA ARG A 390 10.83 -12.28 -11.78
C ARG A 390 10.40 -12.05 -13.23
N LYS A 391 9.13 -11.69 -13.48
CA LYS A 391 8.65 -11.34 -14.82
C LYS A 391 8.76 -9.84 -15.09
N SER A 392 8.69 -9.03 -14.04
CA SER A 392 8.87 -7.58 -14.04
C SER A 392 10.35 -7.20 -13.82
N CYS A 393 10.93 -6.31 -14.61
CA CYS A 393 12.28 -5.81 -14.33
C CYS A 393 12.30 -4.87 -13.10
N ARG A 394 13.46 -4.77 -12.44
CA ARG A 394 13.78 -3.73 -11.45
C ARG A 394 15.07 -3.04 -11.86
N ILE A 395 15.15 -1.75 -11.59
CA ILE A 395 16.43 -1.06 -11.46
C ILE A 395 16.84 -1.16 -9.99
N ILE A 396 17.99 -1.76 -9.74
CA ILE A 396 18.67 -1.72 -8.43
C ILE A 396 19.14 -0.27 -8.23
N SER A 397 18.78 0.32 -7.09
CA SER A 397 19.33 1.54 -6.48
C SER A 397 20.10 2.48 -7.43
N MET A 398 19.46 3.58 -7.86
CA MET A 398 20.18 4.72 -8.42
C MET A 398 20.82 5.50 -7.25
N PRO A 399 22.15 5.71 -7.22
CA PRO A 399 22.77 6.74 -6.36
C PRO A 399 22.12 8.11 -6.65
N ASN A 400 22.05 9.01 -5.65
CA ASN A 400 21.27 10.27 -5.68
C ASN A 400 21.67 11.33 -6.73
N GLU A 401 22.25 10.97 -7.87
CA GLU A 401 22.53 11.92 -8.94
C GLU A 401 21.38 11.90 -9.95
N ALA A 402 20.41 12.76 -9.67
CA ALA A 402 19.17 12.99 -10.39
C ALA A 402 18.23 11.77 -10.44
N VAL A 403 17.10 11.87 -9.73
CA VAL A 403 15.86 11.24 -10.22
C VAL A 403 15.56 11.94 -11.54
N MET A 404 16.21 11.50 -12.60
CA MET A 404 15.93 11.96 -13.95
C MET A 404 14.51 11.50 -14.24
N LEU A 405 13.60 12.46 -14.31
CA LEU A 405 12.20 12.20 -14.62
C LEU A 405 12.13 11.82 -16.11
N ALA A 406 11.04 11.20 -16.57
CA ALA A 406 10.98 10.69 -17.94
C ALA A 406 11.22 11.79 -19.00
N GLY A 407 10.88 13.05 -18.70
CA GLY A 407 11.17 14.22 -19.55
C GLY A 407 12.64 14.64 -19.63
N ASP A 408 13.50 14.13 -18.73
CA ASP A 408 14.95 14.31 -18.81
C ASP A 408 15.62 13.36 -19.84
N PHE A 409 14.94 12.26 -20.20
CA PHE A 409 15.44 11.25 -21.15
C PHE A 409 14.69 11.20 -22.48
N ILE A 410 13.41 11.57 -22.50
CA ILE A 410 12.55 11.51 -23.68
C ILE A 410 12.10 12.92 -24.01
N ASP A 411 12.73 13.51 -25.03
CA ASP A 411 12.31 14.79 -25.58
C ASP A 411 10.99 14.70 -26.36
N GLY A 412 10.41 15.85 -26.73
CA GLY A 412 9.11 15.90 -27.42
C GLY A 412 9.09 15.13 -28.73
N ASP A 413 10.21 15.08 -29.47
CA ASP A 413 10.35 14.33 -30.71
C ASP A 413 10.28 12.81 -30.46
N ALA A 414 11.04 12.32 -29.48
CA ALA A 414 11.01 10.93 -29.07
C ALA A 414 9.63 10.54 -28.50
N TYR A 415 9.00 11.43 -27.75
CA TYR A 415 7.65 11.23 -27.21
C TYR A 415 6.62 11.04 -28.33
N CYS A 416 6.56 11.97 -29.29
CA CYS A 416 5.58 11.92 -30.37
C CYS A 416 5.76 10.66 -31.23
N LYS A 417 7.00 10.32 -31.63
CA LYS A 417 7.27 9.12 -32.44
C LYS A 417 6.90 7.83 -31.71
N LYS A 418 7.19 7.74 -30.41
CA LYS A 418 6.92 6.55 -29.61
C LYS A 418 5.43 6.34 -29.34
N TYR A 419 4.71 7.41 -28.99
CA TYR A 419 3.30 7.31 -28.63
C TYR A 419 2.38 7.19 -29.86
N TYR A 420 2.78 7.78 -30.99
CA TYR A 420 2.01 7.77 -32.23
C TYR A 420 2.67 6.93 -33.33
N GLN A 421 3.39 5.88 -32.96
CA GLN A 421 4.13 4.99 -33.88
C GLN A 421 3.30 4.35 -35.01
N LYS A 422 1.96 4.37 -34.88
CA LYS A 422 1.04 3.87 -35.93
C LYS A 422 0.99 4.77 -37.18
N TYR A 423 1.36 6.05 -37.05
CA TYR A 423 1.41 7.00 -38.16
C TYR A 423 2.77 6.96 -38.85
N LYS A 424 2.78 6.94 -40.18
CA LYS A 424 4.02 6.93 -40.99
C LYS A 424 4.84 8.22 -40.85
N GLN A 425 4.18 9.34 -40.60
CA GLN A 425 4.82 10.63 -40.38
C GLN A 425 4.31 11.20 -39.08
N VAL A 426 5.21 11.46 -38.14
CA VAL A 426 4.91 12.11 -36.87
C VAL A 426 6.00 13.13 -36.59
N THR A 427 5.60 14.37 -36.35
CA THR A 427 6.51 15.48 -36.07
C THR A 427 6.12 16.15 -34.76
N TYR A 428 7.08 16.40 -33.88
CA TYR A 428 6.84 17.23 -32.71
C TYR A 428 6.85 18.71 -33.09
N ILE A 429 5.84 19.47 -32.67
CA ILE A 429 5.78 20.91 -32.82
C ILE A 429 6.09 21.54 -31.46
N LYS A 430 7.24 22.22 -31.39
CA LYS A 430 7.72 22.85 -30.16
C LYS A 430 7.18 24.27 -29.99
N GLU A 431 5.97 24.37 -29.44
CA GLU A 431 5.32 25.64 -29.07
C GLU A 431 5.57 26.02 -27.61
N GLU A 432 5.89 27.29 -27.35
CA GLU A 432 6.15 27.78 -25.98
C GLU A 432 4.87 27.81 -25.13
N SER A 433 3.73 28.13 -25.76
CA SER A 433 2.43 28.13 -25.09
C SER A 433 2.05 26.74 -24.60
N ASP A 434 2.30 25.71 -25.41
CA ASP A 434 2.06 24.32 -25.03
C ASP A 434 3.04 23.86 -23.94
N LEU A 435 4.34 24.17 -24.07
CA LEU A 435 5.36 23.81 -23.09
C LEU A 435 5.14 24.46 -21.73
N SER A 436 4.74 25.73 -21.69
CA SER A 436 4.42 26.44 -20.44
C SER A 436 3.22 25.83 -19.70
N GLN A 437 2.37 25.09 -20.41
CA GLN A 437 1.25 24.32 -19.89
C GLN A 437 1.58 22.82 -19.76
N CYS A 438 2.86 22.46 -19.90
CA CYS A 438 3.32 21.09 -19.87
C CYS A 438 2.60 20.18 -20.85
N ARG A 439 2.56 20.58 -22.12
CA ARG A 439 1.99 19.81 -23.23
C ARG A 439 2.97 19.67 -24.38
N PHE A 440 2.93 18.51 -25.04
CA PHE A 440 3.54 18.27 -26.34
C PHE A 440 2.47 18.28 -27.43
N ARG A 441 2.76 18.98 -28.53
CA ARG A 441 1.95 18.95 -29.75
C ARG A 441 2.63 18.06 -30.78
N CYS A 442 1.93 17.03 -31.22
CA CYS A 442 2.39 16.13 -32.26
C CYS A 442 1.54 16.33 -33.51
N LEU A 443 2.18 16.61 -34.64
CA LEU A 443 1.57 16.62 -35.96
C LEU A 443 1.63 15.20 -36.53
N LEU A 444 0.45 14.61 -36.69
CA LEU A 444 0.24 13.31 -37.29
C LEU A 444 0.03 13.52 -38.79
N GLY A 445 0.86 12.88 -39.60
CA GLY A 445 0.73 12.95 -41.05
C GLY A 445 -0.54 12.26 -41.56
N PRO A 446 -0.92 12.52 -42.82
CA PRO A 446 -2.16 12.02 -43.40
C PRO A 446 -2.22 10.49 -43.38
N GLU A 447 -3.38 9.96 -42.97
CA GLU A 447 -3.64 8.52 -42.88
C GLU A 447 -4.98 8.22 -43.57
N ASN A 448 -5.00 7.25 -44.49
CA ASN A 448 -6.20 6.78 -45.19
C ASN A 448 -7.06 7.90 -45.83
N GLY A 449 -6.41 8.88 -46.49
CA GLY A 449 -7.10 9.97 -47.18
C GLY A 449 -7.60 11.11 -46.27
N LYS A 450 -7.26 11.11 -44.98
CA LYS A 450 -7.53 12.22 -44.05
C LYS A 450 -6.35 13.19 -44.00
N GLU A 451 -6.65 14.47 -43.80
CA GLU A 451 -5.65 15.54 -43.61
C GLU A 451 -4.80 15.33 -42.35
N ALA A 452 -3.64 16.00 -42.29
CA ALA A 452 -2.76 15.97 -41.14
C ALA A 452 -3.44 16.56 -39.89
N GLN A 453 -3.21 15.95 -38.73
CA GLN A 453 -3.89 16.31 -37.48
C GLN A 453 -2.89 16.71 -36.39
N ASN A 454 -3.14 17.84 -35.73
CA ASN A 454 -2.46 18.19 -34.50
C ASN A 454 -3.15 17.54 -33.30
N VAL A 455 -2.38 16.84 -32.47
CA VAL A 455 -2.84 16.31 -31.18
C VAL A 455 -1.93 16.85 -30.08
N THR A 456 -2.53 17.29 -28.96
CA THR A 456 -1.78 17.72 -27.78
C THR A 456 -1.93 16.71 -26.66
N ALA A 457 -0.82 16.32 -26.06
CA ALA A 457 -0.76 15.43 -24.90
C ALA A 457 0.07 16.08 -23.79
N PHE A 458 -0.11 15.63 -22.55
CA PHE A 458 0.70 16.14 -21.44
C PHE A 458 2.17 15.76 -21.64
N ALA A 459 3.05 16.72 -21.42
CA ALA A 459 4.48 16.50 -21.33
C ALA A 459 4.78 15.73 -20.04
N MET A 460 5.77 14.84 -20.10
CA MET A 460 6.17 14.06 -18.94
C MET A 460 6.83 14.97 -17.89
N ASP A 461 6.70 14.59 -16.63
CA ASP A 461 7.44 15.26 -15.56
C ASP A 461 8.95 15.27 -15.87
N GLY A 462 9.63 16.35 -15.52
CA GLY A 462 11.01 16.68 -15.89
C GLY A 462 11.18 17.38 -17.23
N THR A 463 10.14 17.42 -18.07
CA THR A 463 10.23 18.14 -19.35
C THR A 463 10.49 19.61 -19.07
N ARG A 464 11.55 20.17 -19.64
CA ARG A 464 11.80 21.63 -19.57
C ARG A 464 10.64 22.39 -20.20
N CYS A 465 10.03 23.24 -19.40
CA CYS A 465 8.77 23.91 -19.74
C CYS A 465 8.94 25.43 -19.97
N SER A 466 10.15 25.94 -19.77
CA SER A 466 10.50 27.34 -20.03
C SER A 466 11.80 27.42 -20.82
N ARG A 467 11.82 28.24 -21.89
CA ARG A 467 13.08 28.61 -22.56
C ARG A 467 13.91 29.61 -21.77
N SER A 468 13.27 30.46 -20.98
CA SER A 468 13.95 31.54 -20.25
C SER A 468 14.53 31.08 -18.92
N ASP A 469 13.94 30.06 -18.29
CA ASP A 469 14.44 29.49 -17.04
C ASP A 469 14.71 27.98 -17.20
N PRO A 470 15.98 27.56 -17.35
CA PRO A 470 16.34 26.16 -17.53
C PRO A 470 16.08 25.29 -16.28
N LYS A 471 15.75 25.89 -15.14
CA LYS A 471 15.37 25.17 -13.92
C LYS A 471 13.88 24.83 -13.87
N LYS A 472 13.05 25.49 -14.68
CA LYS A 472 11.61 25.21 -14.73
C LYS A 472 11.32 23.95 -15.53
N VAL A 473 10.71 23.00 -14.86
CA VAL A 473 10.33 21.72 -15.44
C VAL A 473 8.87 21.42 -15.18
N CYS A 474 8.31 20.55 -16.01
CA CYS A 474 6.99 20.00 -15.78
C CYS A 474 7.01 19.12 -14.54
N LYS A 475 6.08 19.37 -13.64
CA LYS A 475 5.81 18.51 -12.50
C LYS A 475 4.31 18.56 -12.20
N ASN A 476 3.65 17.41 -12.30
CA ASN A 476 2.19 17.29 -12.21
C ASN A 476 1.45 18.22 -13.21
N SER A 477 1.89 18.24 -14.47
CA SER A 477 1.32 19.09 -15.53
C SER A 477 1.42 20.61 -15.29
N ILE A 478 2.24 21.05 -14.32
CA ILE A 478 2.49 22.45 -14.02
C ILE A 478 3.95 22.76 -14.32
N CYS A 479 4.21 23.86 -15.03
CA CYS A 479 5.55 24.37 -15.25
C CYS A 479 6.02 25.16 -14.02
N GLN A 480 6.98 24.62 -13.27
CA GLN A 480 7.43 25.19 -11.99
C GLN A 480 8.94 25.09 -11.78
#